data_AF-A0A935W2J7-F1
#
_entry.id   AF-A0A935W2J7-F1
#
_cell.length_a   1.000
_cell.length_b   1.000
_cell.length_c   1.000
_cell.angle_alpha   90.00
_cell.angle_beta   90.00
_cell.angle_gamma   90.00
#
_symmetry.space_group_name_H-M   'P 1'
#
loop_
_entity.id
_entity.type
_entity.pdbx_description
1 polymer ?
#
loop_
_entity_poly.entity_id
_entity_poly.type
_entity_poly.pdbx_seq_one_letter_code
_entity_poly.pdbx_strand_id
1 'polypeptide(L)' 'MHKRMTITLDEAVYEGLYRTIGKRHMSQFIEDLVRPHVMNTSLDEGYRAMANDQARESEAQEWCNALAKDMADEAR' A
#
# COMPACT_ATOMS: atom_id res chain seq x y z
N MET A 1 -8.25 -10.92 1.27
CA MET A 1 -7.84 -12.00 2.21
C MET A 1 -7.85 -11.43 3.62
N HIS A 2 -8.48 -12.09 4.59
CA HIS A 2 -8.43 -11.68 6.00
C HIS A 2 -7.43 -12.54 6.78
N LYS A 3 -6.71 -11.93 7.72
CA LYS A 3 -5.78 -12.61 8.64
C LYS A 3 -6.24 -12.35 10.07
N ARG A 4 -6.19 -13.36 10.92
CA ARG A 4 -6.53 -13.22 12.35
C ARG A 4 -5.27 -12.84 13.12
N MET A 5 -5.38 -11.80 13.94
CA MET A 5 -4.33 -11.31 14.82
C MET A 5 -4.88 -11.25 16.26
N THR A 6 -4.06 -11.65 17.24
CA THR A 6 -4.37 -11.47 18.65
C THR A 6 -3.75 -10.15 19.10
N ILE A 7 -4.55 -9.26 19.67
CA ILE A 7 -4.11 -7.97 20.22
C ILE A 7 -4.52 -7.87 21.69
N THR A 8 -3.73 -7.15 22.48
CA THR A 8 -4.08 -6.84 23.86
C THR A 8 -4.76 -5.47 23.89
N LEU A 9 -5.87 -5.36 24.60
CA LEU A 9 -6.66 -4.14 24.74
C LEU A 9 -6.86 -3.88 26.24
N ASP A 10 -7.04 -2.62 26.60
CA ASP A 10 -7.54 -2.26 27.92
C ASP A 10 -8.95 -2.86 28.13
N GLU A 11 -9.24 -3.28 29.37
CA GLU A 11 -10.49 -3.96 29.69
C GLU A 11 -11.72 -3.06 29.49
N ALA A 12 -11.63 -1.76 29.85
CA ALA A 12 -12.71 -0.82 29.65
C ALA A 12 -12.98 -0.57 28.15
N VAL A 13 -11.92 -0.58 27.34
CA VAL A 13 -12.03 -0.45 25.88
C VAL A 13 -12.66 -1.70 25.26
N TYR A 14 -12.25 -2.88 25.70
CA TYR A 14 -12.85 -4.14 25.24
C TYR A 14 -14.35 -4.22 25.56
N GLU A 15 -14.74 -3.91 26.80
CA GLU A 15 -16.14 -3.87 27.22
C GLU A 15 -16.94 -2.81 26.45
N GLY A 16 -16.36 -1.63 26.25
CA GLY A 16 -16.95 -0.55 25.46
C GLY A 16 -17.21 -0.97 24.01
N LEU A 17 -16.24 -1.63 23.37
CA LEU A 17 -16.39 -2.22 22.03
C LEU A 17 -17.47 -3.30 22.02
N TYR A 18 -17.47 -4.18 23.03
CA TYR A 18 -18.40 -5.31 23.08
C TYR A 18 -19.85 -4.83 23.21
N ARG A 19 -20.10 -3.83 24.07
CA ARG A 19 -21.43 -3.26 24.30
C ARG A 19 -21.93 -2.39 23.14
N THR A 20 -21.05 -1.57 22.57
CA THR A 20 -21.44 -0.56 21.57
C THR A 20 -21.53 -1.14 20.16
N ILE A 21 -20.57 -2.00 19.79
CA ILE A 21 -20.44 -2.52 18.43
C ILE A 21 -20.97 -3.96 18.32
N GLY A 22 -20.93 -4.72 19.42
CA GLY A 22 -21.37 -6.11 19.46
C GLY A 22 -20.34 -7.10 18.90
N LYS A 23 -20.40 -8.33 19.41
CA LYS A 23 -19.41 -9.41 19.16
C LYS A 23 -19.12 -9.69 17.67
N ARG A 24 -20.07 -9.49 16.77
CA ARG A 24 -19.92 -9.83 15.34
C ARG A 24 -19.25 -8.74 14.50
N HIS A 25 -19.22 -7.49 14.98
CA HIS A 25 -18.78 -6.34 14.18
C HIS A 25 -17.46 -5.73 14.66
N MET A 26 -16.91 -6.19 15.81
CA MET A 26 -15.65 -5.64 16.36
C MET A 26 -14.48 -5.72 15.38
N SER A 27 -14.27 -6.86 14.70
CA SER A 27 -13.17 -7.01 13.74
C SER A 27 -13.29 -6.05 12.56
N GLN A 28 -14.50 -5.88 12.01
CA GLN A 28 -14.76 -4.97 10.90
C GLN A 28 -14.55 -3.51 11.33
N PHE A 29 -15.05 -3.14 12.51
CA PHE A 29 -14.89 -1.80 13.06
C PHE A 29 -13.42 -1.41 13.24
N ILE A 30 -12.62 -2.31 13.83
CA ILE A 30 -11.18 -2.07 14.00
C ILE A 30 -10.48 -2.00 12.63
N GLU A 31 -10.85 -2.86 11.68
CA GLU A 31 -10.29 -2.83 10.33
C GLU A 31 -10.58 -1.49 9.62
N ASP A 32 -11.82 -1.00 9.68
CA ASP A 32 -12.24 0.25 9.07
C ASP A 32 -11.52 1.46 9.68
N LEU A 33 -11.28 1.43 11.00
CA LEU A 33 -10.52 2.46 11.70
C LEU A 33 -9.03 2.46 11.31
N VAL A 34 -8.41 1.29 11.19
CA VAL A 34 -6.97 1.17 10.94
C VAL A 34 -6.62 1.34 9.47
N ARG A 35 -7.50 0.90 8.54
CA ARG A 35 -7.29 0.93 7.09
C ARG A 35 -6.75 2.26 6.53
N PRO A 36 -7.30 3.45 6.84
CA PRO A 36 -6.78 4.71 6.32
C PRO A 36 -5.37 5.05 6.85
N HIS A 37 -4.96 4.52 7.99
CA HIS A 37 -3.64 4.78 8.57
C HIS A 37 -2.55 3.84 8.06
N VAL A 38 -2.91 2.66 7.54
CA VAL A 38 -1.95 1.66 7.05
C VAL A 38 -1.89 1.56 5.53
N MET A 39 -2.98 1.88 4.83
CA MET A 39 -3.03 1.78 3.36
C MET A 39 -2.65 3.08 2.66
N ASN A 40 -2.87 4.23 3.29
CA ASN A 40 -2.72 5.54 2.64
C ASN A 40 -1.27 6.07 2.64
N THR A 41 -0.35 5.39 3.36
CA THR A 41 1.03 5.85 3.51
C THR A 41 1.97 5.24 2.46
N SER A 42 1.70 4.02 1.97
CA SER A 42 2.69 3.27 1.18
C SER A 42 2.72 3.61 -0.32
N LEU A 43 1.58 3.92 -0.94
CA LEU A 43 1.53 4.13 -2.40
C LEU A 43 1.91 5.56 -2.77
N ASP A 44 1.39 6.55 -2.06
CA ASP A 44 1.73 7.95 -2.30
C ASP A 44 3.19 8.26 -1.98
N GLU A 45 3.77 7.69 -0.92
CA GLU A 45 5.22 7.83 -0.65
C GLU A 45 6.06 7.14 -1.73
N GLY A 46 5.65 5.95 -2.20
CA GLY A 46 6.32 5.24 -3.29
C GLY A 46 6.30 6.03 -4.60
N TYR A 47 5.14 6.58 -4.99
CA TYR A 47 5.03 7.44 -6.16
C TYR A 47 5.81 8.74 -6.01
N ARG A 48 5.83 9.34 -4.81
CA ARG A 48 6.58 10.59 -4.56
C ARG A 48 8.10 10.35 -4.55
N ALA A 49 8.55 9.20 -4.07
CA ALA A 49 9.95 8.79 -4.16
C ALA A 49 10.36 8.52 -5.61
N MET A 50 9.52 7.84 -6.39
CA MET A 50 9.76 7.61 -7.83
C MET A 50 9.75 8.91 -8.63
N ALA A 51 8.81 9.82 -8.37
CA ALA A 51 8.72 11.12 -9.04
C ALA A 51 9.89 12.07 -8.72
N ASN A 52 10.58 11.85 -7.60
CA ASN A 52 11.77 12.62 -7.23
C ASN A 52 13.08 11.99 -7.75
N ASP A 53 13.03 10.81 -8.39
CA ASP A 53 14.20 10.09 -8.90
C ASP A 53 14.36 10.28 -10.42
N GLN A 54 14.79 11.50 -10.80
CA GLN A 54 15.06 11.86 -12.19
C GLN A 54 16.20 11.03 -12.82
N ALA A 55 17.10 10.47 -12.01
CA ALA A 55 18.19 9.64 -12.50
C ALA A 55 17.68 8.29 -13.03
N ARG A 56 16.75 7.65 -12.31
CA ARG A 56 16.08 6.44 -12.82
C ARG A 56 15.19 6.70 -14.02
N GLU A 57 14.51 7.84 -14.10
CA GLU A 57 13.74 8.19 -15.31
C GLU A 57 14.66 8.29 -16.54
N SER A 58 15.83 8.94 -16.41
CA SER A 58 16.80 9.04 -17.50
C SER A 58 17.34 7.67 -17.92
N GLU A 59 17.68 6.81 -16.96
CA GLU A 59 18.17 5.45 -17.24
C GLU A 59 17.11 4.57 -17.91
N ALA A 60 15.86 4.64 -17.45
CA ALA A 60 14.74 3.92 -18.07
C ALA A 60 14.46 4.44 -19.49
N GLN A 61 14.56 5.74 -19.72
CA GLN A 61 14.41 6.33 -21.05
C GLN A 61 15.53 5.89 -22.00
N GLU A 62 16.77 5.82 -21.51
CA GLU A 62 17.91 5.30 -22.28
C GLU A 62 17.72 3.82 -22.63
N TRP A 63 17.23 3.00 -21.69
CA TRP A 63 16.94 1.58 -21.95
C TRP A 63 15.81 1.40 -22.97
N CYS A 64 14.72 2.19 -22.87
CA CYS A 64 13.61 2.13 -23.82
C CYS A 64 14.07 2.55 -25.23
N ASN A 65 14.89 3.61 -25.31
CA ASN A 65 15.42 4.11 -26.57
C ASN A 65 16.43 3.13 -27.20
N ALA A 66 17.24 2.44 -26.39
CA ALA A 66 18.16 1.41 -26.86
C ALA A 66 17.39 0.21 -27.43
N LEU A 67 16.36 -0.26 -26.74
CA LEU A 67 15.52 -1.37 -27.21
C LEU A 67 14.79 -1.04 -28.53
N ALA A 68 14.28 0.19 -28.66
CA ALA A 68 13.62 0.66 -29.87
C ALA A 68 14.59 0.78 -31.07
N LYS A 69 15.87 1.08 -30.80
CA LYS A 69 16.91 1.17 -31.82
C LYS A 69 17.34 -0.22 -32.31
N ASP A 70 17.50 -1.17 -31.41
CA ASP A 70 17.84 -2.56 -31.76
C ASP A 70 16.76 -3.21 -32.63
N MET A 71 15.47 -2.98 -32.33
CA MET A 71 14.36 -3.45 -33.18
C MET A 71 14.35 -2.82 -34.58
N ALA A 72 14.85 -1.58 -34.73
CA ALA A 72 14.94 -0.90 -36.02
C ALA A 72 16.13 -1.38 -36.87
N ASP A 73 17.22 -1.81 -36.22
CA ASP A 73 18.39 -2.38 -36.88
C ASP A 73 18.17 -3.85 -37.29
N GLU A 74 17.37 -4.62 -36.55
CA GLU A 74 17.00 -6.02 -36.89
C GLU A 74 16.00 -6.14 -38.06
N ALA A 75 15.24 -5.07 -38.35
CA ALA A 75 14.26 -5.04 -39.43
C ALA A 75 14.85 -4.69 -40.82
N ARG A 76 16.18 -4.57 -40.95
CA ARG A 76 16.89 -4.18 -42.18
C ARG A 76 17.55 -5.36 -42.90
#